data_AF-A0A195C2F2-F1
#
_entry.id   AF-A0A195C2F2-F1
#
_cell.length_a   1.000
_cell.length_b   1.000
_cell.length_c   1.000
_cell.angle_alpha   90.00
_cell.angle_beta   90.00
_cell.angle_gamma   90.00
#
_symmetry.space_group_name_H-M   'P 1'
#
loop_
_entity.id
_entity.type
_entity.pdbx_description
1 polymer ?
#
loop_
_entity_poly.entity_id
_entity_poly.type
_entity_poly.pdbx_seq_one_letter_code
_entity_poly.pdbx_strand_id
1 'polypeptide(L)'
;LDREKIFESFVTFLPSLLLRPSIDDVVIRMIGQIVLRFKEWIQEELIAKHESIIENVKKIDIVGTYDDKQSRLMIYNLFYFVDSQIYY
;
A
#
# COMPACT_ATOMS: atom_id res chain seq x y z
N LEU A 1 3.23 -19.07 20.87
CA LEU A 1 2.79 -19.32 19.48
C LEU A 1 2.02 -18.13 18.87
N ASP A 2 2.12 -16.91 19.42
CA ASP A 2 1.25 -15.78 19.00
C ASP A 2 1.95 -14.63 18.27
N ARG A 3 3.28 -14.54 18.31
CA ARG A 3 3.99 -13.38 17.73
C ARG A 3 3.90 -13.32 16.22
N GLU A 4 3.95 -14.47 15.56
CA GLU A 4 3.88 -14.55 14.10
C GLU A 4 2.50 -14.16 13.58
N LYS A 5 1.43 -14.68 14.18
CA LYS A 5 0.05 -14.30 13.83
C LYS A 5 -0.24 -12.82 14.08
N ILE A 6 0.26 -12.27 15.19
CA ILE A 6 0.15 -10.82 15.47
C ILE A 6 0.91 -10.02 14.41
N PHE A 7 2.11 -10.47 14.04
CA PHE A 7 2.92 -9.79 13.04
C PHE A 7 2.29 -9.88 11.64
N GLU A 8 1.79 -11.04 11.24
CA GLU A 8 1.05 -11.23 10.00
C GLU A 8 -0.17 -10.32 9.96
N SER A 9 -0.99 -10.29 11.02
CA SER A 9 -2.15 -9.39 11.12
C SER A 9 -1.75 -7.91 11.07
N PHE A 10 -0.60 -7.53 11.63
CA PHE A 10 -0.08 -6.17 11.50
C PHE A 10 0.29 -5.87 10.05
N VAL A 11 1.02 -6.78 9.40
CA VAL A 11 1.46 -6.64 8.01
C VAL A 11 0.26 -6.54 7.06
N THR A 12 -0.76 -7.37 7.24
CA THR A 12 -1.98 -7.33 6.42
C THR A 12 -2.83 -6.08 6.68
N PHE A 13 -2.72 -5.44 7.85
CA PHE A 13 -3.43 -4.19 8.11
C PHE A 13 -2.84 -2.99 7.35
N LEU A 14 -1.54 -2.99 7.04
CA LEU A 14 -0.83 -1.82 6.51
C LEU A 14 -1.41 -1.18 5.23
N PRO A 15 -1.90 -1.93 4.23
CA PRO A 15 -2.57 -1.35 3.07
C PRO A 15 -3.76 -0.46 3.43
N SER A 16 -4.45 -0.73 4.55
CA SER A 16 -5.56 0.09 5.03
C SER A 16 -5.15 1.52 5.39
N LEU A 17 -3.86 1.77 5.64
CA LEU A 17 -3.34 3.12 5.85
C LEU A 17 -3.47 4.00 4.60
N LEU A 18 -3.47 3.40 3.41
CA LEU A 18 -3.65 4.09 2.13
C LEU A 18 -5.09 4.60 1.91
N LEU A 19 -6.02 4.20 2.77
CA LEU A 19 -7.41 4.69 2.78
C LEU A 19 -7.61 5.91 3.68
N ARG A 20 -6.59 6.32 4.44
CA ARG A 20 -6.66 7.53 5.27
C ARG A 20 -6.73 8.78 4.40
N PRO A 21 -7.36 9.86 4.88
CA PRO A 21 -7.42 11.12 4.14
C PRO A 21 -6.06 11.80 4.00
N SER A 22 -5.12 11.50 4.90
CA SER A 22 -3.75 12.01 4.89
C SER A 22 -2.76 10.91 5.30
N ILE A 23 -1.58 10.91 4.68
CA ILE A 23 -0.52 9.93 4.91
C ILE A 23 0.86 10.58 4.77
N ASP A 24 1.82 10.14 5.58
CA ASP A 24 3.21 10.53 5.43
C ASP A 24 3.88 9.72 4.31
N ASP A 25 4.67 10.38 3.48
CA ASP A 25 5.43 9.77 2.40
C ASP A 25 6.38 8.65 2.88
N VAL A 26 6.91 8.74 4.10
CA VAL A 26 7.68 7.67 4.76
C VAL A 26 6.83 6.40 4.92
N VAL A 27 5.56 6.54 5.25
CA VAL A 27 4.64 5.41 5.43
C VAL A 27 4.37 4.75 4.07
N ILE A 28 4.19 5.53 3.00
CA ILE A 28 4.02 5.00 1.63
C ILE A 28 5.24 4.14 1.25
N ARG A 29 6.45 4.66 1.44
CA ARG A 29 7.69 3.91 1.17
C ARG A 29 7.79 2.62 1.99
N MET A 30 7.44 2.68 3.27
CA MET A 30 7.45 1.52 4.16
C MET A 30 6.48 0.45 3.68
N ILE A 31 5.25 0.83 3.30
CA ILE A 31 4.26 -0.07 2.73
C ILE A 31 4.82 -0.74 1.47
N GLY A 32 5.45 0.03 0.57
CA GLY A 32 6.12 -0.52 -0.61
C GLY A 32 7.13 -1.62 -0.29
N GLN A 33 8.00 -1.40 0.69
CA GLN A 33 8.99 -2.42 1.11
C GLN A 33 8.33 -3.66 1.73
N ILE A 34 7.27 -3.46 2.51
CA ILE A 34 6.57 -4.56 3.19
C ILE A 34 5.77 -5.41 2.19
N VAL A 35 5.10 -4.79 1.23
CA VAL A 35 4.40 -5.48 0.14
C VAL A 35 5.36 -6.34 -0.69
N LEU A 36 6.55 -5.84 -0.99
CA LEU A 36 7.57 -6.62 -1.70
C LEU A 36 8.04 -7.84 -0.90
N ARG A 37 8.20 -7.69 0.42
CA ARG A 37 8.74 -8.74 1.28
C ARG A 37 7.71 -9.79 1.71
N PHE A 38 6.45 -9.40 1.87
CA PHE A 38 5.38 -10.24 2.40
C PHE A 38 4.20 -10.34 1.42
N LYS A 39 4.51 -10.44 0.13
CA LYS A 39 3.51 -10.45 -0.95
C LYS A 39 2.36 -11.43 -0.69
N GLU A 40 2.67 -12.66 -0.32
CA GLU A 40 1.66 -13.72 -0.10
C GLU A 40 0.66 -13.37 1.01
N TRP A 41 1.11 -12.69 2.05
CA TRP A 41 0.24 -12.29 3.17
C TRP A 41 -0.65 -11.11 2.80
N ILE A 42 -0.16 -10.20 1.95
CA ILE A 42 -0.81 -8.91 1.70
C ILE A 42 -1.65 -8.92 0.42
N GLN A 43 -1.39 -9.83 -0.52
CA GLN A 43 -2.00 -9.87 -1.84
C GLN A 43 -3.54 -9.85 -1.78
N GLU A 44 -4.15 -10.70 -0.97
CA GLU A 44 -5.61 -10.75 -0.84
C GLU A 44 -6.19 -9.42 -0.33
N GLU A 45 -5.53 -8.80 0.64
CA GLU A 45 -5.95 -7.54 1.22
C GLU A 45 -5.84 -6.37 0.22
N LEU A 46 -4.75 -6.32 -0.55
CA LEU A 46 -4.56 -5.33 -1.60
C LEU A 46 -5.62 -5.48 -2.70
N ILE A 47 -5.87 -6.71 -3.18
CA ILE A 47 -6.91 -6.97 -4.19
C ILE A 47 -8.27 -6.52 -3.67
N ALA A 48 -8.63 -6.89 -2.43
CA ALA A 48 -9.91 -6.55 -1.81
C ALA A 48 -10.11 -5.03 -1.66
N LYS A 49 -9.02 -4.25 -1.56
CA LYS A 49 -9.07 -2.78 -1.35
C LYS A 49 -8.70 -1.99 -2.59
N HIS A 50 -8.42 -2.64 -3.72
CA HIS A 50 -7.83 -2.03 -4.91
C HIS A 50 -8.59 -0.77 -5.35
N GLU A 51 -9.88 -0.88 -5.68
CA GLU A 51 -10.69 0.25 -6.14
C GLU A 51 -10.74 1.39 -5.12
N SER A 52 -10.89 1.05 -3.83
CA SER A 52 -10.96 2.04 -2.75
C SER A 52 -9.64 2.80 -2.59
N ILE A 53 -8.51 2.11 -2.71
CA ILE A 53 -7.18 2.73 -2.65
C ILE A 53 -6.96 3.59 -3.89
N ILE A 54 -7.25 3.11 -5.10
CA ILE A 54 -7.09 3.90 -6.33
C ILE A 54 -7.91 5.18 -6.28
N GLU A 55 -9.15 5.12 -5.80
CA GLU A 55 -9.98 6.30 -5.66
C GLU A 55 -9.46 7.25 -4.58
N ASN A 56 -8.96 6.73 -3.45
CA ASN A 56 -8.38 7.57 -2.42
C ASN A 56 -7.06 8.21 -2.85
N VAL A 57 -6.23 7.51 -3.63
CA VAL A 57 -4.96 8.01 -4.15
C VAL A 57 -5.12 9.23 -5.04
N LYS A 58 -6.31 9.52 -5.58
CA LYS A 58 -6.55 10.76 -6.34
C LYS A 58 -6.67 12.00 -5.46
N LYS A 59 -7.03 11.83 -4.19
CA LYS A 59 -7.41 12.92 -3.27
C LYS A 59 -6.68 12.91 -1.93
N ILE A 60 -5.94 11.84 -1.62
CA ILE A 60 -5.17 11.71 -0.39
C ILE A 60 -4.16 12.86 -0.28
N ASP A 61 -4.08 13.44 0.91
CA ASP A 61 -3.08 14.43 1.28
C ASP A 61 -1.77 13.71 1.65
N ILE A 62 -0.69 13.97 0.91
CA ILE A 62 0.60 13.32 1.14
C ILE A 62 1.53 14.33 1.82
N VAL A 63 1.81 14.07 3.09
CA VAL A 63 2.62 14.95 3.94
C VAL A 63 4.09 14.55 3.85
N GLY A 64 4.98 15.54 3.83
CA GLY A 64 6.42 15.32 3.85
C GLY A 64 7.01 14.81 2.54
N THR A 65 6.23 14.77 1.46
CA THR A 65 6.73 14.42 0.13
C THR A 65 7.48 15.58 -0.52
N TYR A 66 8.57 15.26 -1.21
CA TYR A 66 9.25 16.18 -2.13
C TYR A 66 8.60 16.17 -3.53
N ASP A 67 8.02 15.04 -3.91
CA ASP A 67 7.35 14.82 -5.20
C ASP A 67 6.12 13.94 -5.02
N ASP A 68 4.96 14.60 -4.87
CA ASP A 68 3.67 13.97 -4.68
C ASP A 68 3.30 12.99 -5.81
N LYS A 69 3.73 13.26 -7.05
CA LYS A 69 3.48 12.36 -8.18
C LYS A 69 4.22 11.04 -8.01
N GLN A 70 5.47 11.08 -7.52
CA GLN A 70 6.25 9.87 -7.26
C GLN A 70 5.65 9.06 -6.11
N SER A 71 5.19 9.72 -5.04
CA SER A 71 4.50 9.04 -3.94
C SER A 71 3.22 8.35 -4.41
N ARG A 72 2.39 9.00 -5.23
CA ARG A 72 1.19 8.38 -5.82
C ARG A 72 1.55 7.23 -6.77
N LEU A 73 2.59 7.39 -7.58
CA LEU A 73 3.10 6.33 -8.47
C LEU A 73 3.55 5.10 -7.68
N MET A 74 4.22 5.29 -6.54
CA MET A 74 4.56 4.17 -5.64
C MET A 74 3.31 3.42 -5.16
N ILE A 75 2.22 4.13 -4.82
CA ILE A 75 0.98 3.49 -4.42
C ILE A 75 0.36 2.70 -5.58
N TYR A 76 0.32 3.28 -6.78
CA TYR A 76 -0.13 2.56 -7.96
C TYR A 76 0.71 1.30 -8.20
N ASN A 77 2.05 1.41 -8.09
CA ASN A 77 3.00 0.31 -8.24
C ASN A 77 2.77 -0.86 -7.28
N LEU A 78 2.11 -0.66 -6.13
CA LEU A 78 1.75 -1.77 -5.23
C LEU A 78 0.88 -2.82 -5.94
N PHE A 79 0.00 -2.38 -6.85
CA PHE A 79 -0.91 -3.26 -7.58
C PHE A 79 -0.24 -3.90 -8.79
N TYR A 80 0.70 -3.22 -9.45
CA TYR A 80 1.53 -3.81 -10.51
C TYR A 80 2.30 -5.05 -10.02
N PHE A 81 2.75 -5.04 -8.76
CA PHE A 81 3.45 -6.17 -8.14
C PHE A 81 2.53 -7.34 -7.77
N VAL A 82 1.26 -7.07 -7.53
CA VAL A 82 0.25 -8.08 -7.16
C VAL A 82 -0.32 -8.77 -8.40
N ASP A 83 -0.57 -8.02 -9.48
CA ASP A 83 -1.39 -8.52 -10.60
C ASP A 83 -0.64 -9.34 -11.65
N SER A 84 0.68 -9.15 -11.85
CA SER A 84 1.36 -9.67 -13.06
C SER A 84 0.72 -9.20 -14.40
N GLN A 85 -0.29 -8.32 -14.34
CA GLN A 85 -1.04 -7.82 -15.48
C GLN A 85 -0.68 -6.35 -15.70
N ILE A 86 -0.22 -6.11 -16.92
CA ILE A 86 0.38 -4.88 -17.41
C ILE A 86 -0.74 -3.88 -17.72
N TYR A 87 -0.67 -2.67 -17.17
CA TYR A 87 -1.37 -1.51 -17.74
C TYR A 87 -0.36 -0.37 -17.95
N TYR A 88 -0.11 -0.12 -19.25
CA TYR A 88 0.79 0.88 -19.81
C TYR A 88 0.38 2.32 -19.48
#